data_AF-A0AAP2KWU4-F1
#
_entry.id   AF-A0AAP2KWU4-F1
#
_cell.length_a   1.000
_cell.length_b   1.000
_cell.length_c   1.000
_cell.angle_alpha   90.00
_cell.angle_beta   90.00
_cell.angle_gamma   90.00
#
_symmetry.space_group_name_H-M   'P 1'
#
loop_
_entity.id
_entity.type
_entity.pdbx_description
1 polymer ?
#
loop_
_entity_poly.entity_id
_entity_poly.type
_entity_poly.pdbx_seq_one_letter_code
_entity_poly.pdbx_strand_id
1 'polypeptide(L)' 'MSETAVLEIVELADGEVILRPAEGDGEPLLSIRFSDEAADLLRQSRFDVAREMIDHAITRTRLWEGDASDEEVVKPGTVH' A
#
# COMPACT_ATOMS: atom_id res chain seq x y z
N MET A 1 -4.97 -13.49 -22.89
CA MET A 1 -5.92 -12.85 -21.97
C MET A 1 -5.13 -12.66 -20.69
N SER A 2 -4.73 -11.44 -20.33
CA SER A 2 -4.17 -11.24 -19.00
C SER A 2 -5.30 -11.45 -18.02
N GLU A 3 -5.23 -12.53 -17.25
CA GLU A 3 -6.15 -12.79 -16.16
C GLU A 3 -6.03 -11.62 -15.19
N THR A 4 -7.06 -10.77 -15.12
CA THR A 4 -7.12 -9.69 -14.15
C THR A 4 -7.16 -10.31 -12.77
N ALA A 5 -6.00 -10.37 -12.10
CA ALA A 5 -5.91 -10.82 -10.73
C ALA A 5 -6.75 -9.89 -9.85
N VAL A 6 -7.75 -10.46 -9.16
CA VAL A 6 -8.50 -9.74 -8.13
C VAL A 6 -7.58 -9.59 -6.93
N LEU A 7 -7.42 -8.36 -6.43
CA LEU A 7 -6.63 -8.07 -5.24
C LEU A 7 -7.56 -7.76 -4.08
N GLU A 8 -7.13 -8.14 -2.88
CA GLU A 8 -7.83 -7.83 -1.63
C GLU A 8 -6.88 -7.17 -0.63
N ILE A 9 -7.47 -6.28 0.19
CA ILE A 9 -6.80 -5.61 1.31
C ILE A 9 -7.29 -6.27 2.59
N VAL A 10 -6.37 -6.81 3.39
CA VAL A 10 -6.68 -7.59 4.59
C VAL A 10 -5.96 -6.98 5.79
N GLU A 11 -6.68 -6.81 6.90
CA GLU A 11 -6.09 -6.51 8.21
C GLU A 11 -5.80 -7.80 8.95
N LEU A 12 -4.54 -7.99 9.34
CA LEU A 12 -4.09 -9.13 10.13
C LEU A 12 -4.40 -8.95 11.62
N ALA A 13 -4.31 -10.03 12.39
CA ALA A 13 -4.62 -10.02 13.82
C ALA A 13 -3.68 -9.12 14.65
N ASP A 14 -2.47 -8.86 14.16
CA ASP A 14 -1.50 -7.93 14.76
C ASP A 14 -1.72 -6.47 14.31
N GLY A 15 -2.68 -6.22 13.42
CA GLY A 15 -3.01 -4.90 12.91
C GLY A 15 -2.15 -4.44 11.73
N GLU A 16 -1.32 -5.32 11.16
CA GLU A 16 -0.69 -5.10 9.86
C GLU A 16 -1.74 -5.16 8.74
N VAL A 17 -1.65 -4.26 7.77
CA VAL A 17 -2.55 -4.25 6.61
C VAL A 17 -1.78 -4.67 5.37
N ILE A 18 -2.28 -5.69 4.68
CA ILE A 18 -1.62 -6.28 3.51
C ILE A 18 -2.49 -6.19 2.25
N LEU A 19 -1.84 -6.08 1.09
CA LEU A 19 -2.46 -6.26 -0.22
C LEU A 19 -1.99 -7.60 -0.79
N ARG A 20 -2.91 -8.47 -1.21
CA ARG A 20 -2.57 -9.78 -1.79
C ARG A 20 -3.56 -10.19 -2.89
N PRO A 21 -3.22 -11.19 -3.71
CA PRO A 21 -4.19 -11.84 -4.59
C PRO A 21 -5.35 -12.42 -3.77
N ALA A 22 -6.58 -12.18 -4.20
CA ALA A 22 -7.77 -12.76 -3.58
C ALA A 22 -7.89 -14.27 -3.83
N GLU A 23 -7.23 -14.76 -4.88
CA GLU A 23 -7.17 -16.17 -5.23
C GLU A 23 -5.73 -16.70 -5.05
N GLY A 24 -5.58 -17.74 -4.23
CA GLY A 24 -4.31 -18.43 -3.97
C GLY A 24 -3.59 -18.00 -2.69
N ASP A 25 -2.59 -18.79 -2.28
CA ASP A 25 -1.78 -18.57 -1.07
C ASP A 25 -0.50 -17.77 -1.37
N GLY A 26 -0.60 -16.77 -2.24
CA GLY A 26 0.54 -15.94 -2.65
C GLY A 26 1.08 -15.07 -1.52
N GLU A 27 2.37 -14.71 -1.60
CA GLU A 27 2.98 -13.74 -0.69
C GLU A 27 2.30 -12.36 -0.84
N PRO A 28 2.20 -11.58 0.26
CA PRO A 28 1.72 -10.21 0.20
C PRO A 28 2.51 -9.38 -0.81
N LEU A 29 1.79 -8.63 -1.64
CA LEU A 29 2.38 -7.69 -2.61
C LEU A 29 2.89 -6.43 -1.90
N LEU A 30 2.24 -6.05 -0.80
CA LEU A 30 2.53 -4.89 0.02
C LEU A 30 2.10 -5.15 1.46
N SER A 31 2.86 -4.60 2.41
CA SER A 31 2.49 -4.51 3.84
C SER A 31 2.59 -3.05 4.31
N ILE A 32 1.64 -2.64 5.14
CA ILE A 32 1.63 -1.40 5.89
C ILE A 32 1.59 -1.73 7.38
N ARG A 33 2.63 -1.31 8.10
CA ARG A 33 2.71 -1.41 9.56
C ARG A 33 2.84 -0.04 10.19
N PHE A 34 1.87 0.32 11.02
CA PHE A 34 1.94 1.52 11.84
C PHE A 34 2.79 1.24 13.08
N SER A 35 3.55 2.24 13.54
CA SER A 35 4.12 2.19 14.89
C SER A 35 2.99 2.21 15.92
N ASP A 36 3.28 1.76 17.14
CA ASP A 36 2.31 1.81 18.25
C ASP A 36 1.76 3.23 18.46
N GLU A 37 2.63 4.24 18.39
CA GLU A 37 2.25 5.65 18.50
C GLU A 37 1.28 6.10 17.39
N ALA A 38 1.54 5.70 16.14
CA ALA A 38 0.65 6.03 15.04
C ALA A 38 -0.67 5.25 15.13
N ALA A 39 -0.63 3.99 15.57
CA ALA A 39 -1.83 3.18 15.78
C ALA A 39 -2.73 3.79 16.87
N ASP A 40 -2.15 4.28 17.97
CA ASP A 40 -2.86 4.97 19.04
C ASP A 40 -3.47 6.30 18.61
N LEU A 41 -2.80 7.02 17.69
CA LEU A 41 -3.33 8.25 17.11
C LEU A 41 -4.50 7.97 16.16
N LEU A 42 -4.36 6.97 15.28
CA LEU A 42 -5.33 6.63 14.24
C LEU A 42 -6.53 5.84 14.76
N ARG A 43 -6.36 5.09 15.87
CA ARG A 43 -7.41 4.31 16.54
C ARG A 43 -8.21 3.46 15.54
N GLN A 44 -9.51 3.73 15.43
CA GLN A 44 -10.45 3.02 14.58
C GLN A 44 -10.26 3.34 13.09
N SER A 45 -9.57 4.43 12.75
CA SER A 45 -9.33 4.87 11.38
C SER A 45 -8.09 4.22 10.74
N ARG A 46 -7.36 3.37 11.48
CA ARG A 46 -6.11 2.75 11.00
C ARG A 46 -6.29 2.02 9.67
N PHE A 47 -7.31 1.18 9.58
CA PHE A 47 -7.61 0.41 8.38
C PHE A 47 -8.01 1.32 7.20
N ASP A 48 -8.87 2.30 7.46
CA ASP A 48 -9.30 3.26 6.43
C ASP A 48 -8.12 4.04 5.86
N VAL A 49 -7.20 4.49 6.73
CA VAL A 49 -5.98 5.19 6.29
C VAL A 49 -5.10 4.28 5.43
N ALA A 50 -4.87 3.03 5.85
CA ALA A 50 -4.10 2.09 5.06
C ALA A 50 -4.74 1.81 3.69
N ARG A 51 -6.06 1.63 3.64
CA ARG A 51 -6.82 1.44 2.41
C ARG A 51 -6.67 2.64 1.47
N GLU A 52 -6.89 3.85 1.96
CA GLU A 52 -6.73 5.06 1.14
C GLU A 52 -5.29 5.24 0.63
N MET A 53 -4.27 4.88 1.43
CA MET A 53 -2.88 4.88 0.98
C MET A 53 -2.66 3.93 -0.20
N ILE A 54 -3.23 2.73 -0.14
CA ILE A 54 -3.14 1.71 -1.21
C ILE A 54 -3.91 2.19 -2.45
N ASP A 55 -5.13 2.66 -2.29
CA ASP A 55 -5.96 3.18 -3.38
C ASP A 55 -5.29 4.34 -4.09
N HIS A 56 -4.70 5.27 -3.32
CA HIS A 56 -3.93 6.38 -3.88
C HIS A 56 -2.69 5.91 -4.63
N ALA A 57 -1.93 4.93 -4.10
CA ALA A 57 -0.76 4.40 -4.78
C ALA A 57 -1.15 3.80 -6.15
N ILE A 58 -2.14 2.91 -6.18
CA ILE A 58 -2.61 2.26 -7.41
C ILE A 58 -3.12 3.29 -8.43
N THR A 59 -3.86 4.29 -7.97
CA THR A 59 -4.42 5.32 -8.85
C THR A 59 -3.35 6.28 -9.39
N ARG A 60 -2.39 6.68 -8.55
CA ARG A 60 -1.35 7.66 -8.91
C ARG A 60 -0.26 7.05 -9.80
N THR A 61 0.06 5.77 -9.65
CA THR A 61 1.01 5.07 -10.54
C THR A 61 0.50 5.01 -11.98
N ARG A 62 -0.82 4.88 -12.19
CA ARG A 62 -1.43 4.95 -13.54
C ARG A 62 -1.36 6.33 -14.19
N LEU A 63 -1.16 7.39 -13.40
CA LEU A 63 -1.04 8.77 -13.88
C LEU A 63 0.41 9.18 -14.15
N TRP A 64 1.40 8.40 -13.72
CA TRP A 64 2.84 8.70 -13.88
C TRP A 64 3.48 8.01 -15.10
N GLU A 65 2.71 7.53 -16.08
CA GLU A 65 3.25 7.08 -17.39
C GLU A 65 3.70 8.26 -18.28
N GLY A 66 3.98 9.43 -17.70
CA GLY A 66 4.42 10.63 -18.41
C GLY A 66 5.22 11.56 -17.52
N ASP A 67 6.41 11.14 -17.11
CA ASP A 67 7.66 11.94 -17.07
C ASP A 67 8.75 11.21 -16.25
N ALA A 68 9.23 10.08 -16.75
CA ALA A 68 10.39 9.39 -16.19
C ALA A 68 11.64 9.72 -17.03
N SER A 69 12.08 10.97 -16.97
CA SER A 69 13.48 11.32 -17.24
C SER A 69 14.04 12.09 -16.05
N ASP A 70 14.55 11.34 -15.08
CA ASP A 70 15.93 11.49 -14.60
C ASP A 70 16.22 10.37 -13.58
N GLU A 71 17.42 9.79 -13.67
CA GLU A 71 17.95 8.83 -12.70
C GLU A 71 18.16 9.55 -11.35
N GLU A 72 17.10 9.68 -10.56
CA GLU A 72 17.22 10.06 -9.15
C GLU A 72 17.66 8.84 -8.34
N VAL A 73 18.91 8.88 -7.87
CA VAL A 73 19.40 8.01 -6.80
C VAL A 73 18.38 8.06 -5.67
N VAL A 74 17.72 6.93 -5.39
CA VAL A 74 16.77 6.76 -4.29
C VAL A 74 17.49 6.97 -2.95
N LYS A 75 17.71 8.23 -2.59
CA LYS A 75 17.93 8.62 -1.20
C LYS A 75 16.57 8.46 -0.50
N PRO A 76 16.52 7.99 0.76
CA PRO A 76 15.27 8.01 1.51
C PRO A 76 14.74 9.45 1.49
N GLY A 77 13.66 9.66 0.75
CA GLY A 77 13.03 10.96 0.64
C GLY A 77 12.32 11.25 1.94
N THR A 78 12.93 12.08 2.80
CA THR A 78 12.20 12.67 3.92
C THR A 78 11.39 13.82 3.35
N VAL A 79 10.08 13.65 3.25
CA VAL A 79 9.15 14.74 2.97
C VAL A 79 8.80 15.40 4.31
N HIS A 80 9.02 16.71 4.43
CA HIS A 80 8.68 17.51 5.61
C HIS A 80 7.27 18.09 5.52
#